data_AF-A0A5J4V802-F1
#
_entry.id   AF-A0A5J4V802-F1
#
_cell.length_a   1.000
_cell.length_b   1.000
_cell.length_c   1.000
_cell.angle_alpha   90.00
_cell.angle_beta   90.00
_cell.angle_gamma   90.00
#
_symmetry.space_group_name_H-M   'P 1'
#
loop_
_entity.id
_entity.type
_entity.pdbx_description
1 polymer ?
#
loop_
_entity_poly.entity_id
_entity_poly.type
_entity_poly.pdbx_seq_one_letter_code
_entity_poly.pdbx_strand_id
1 'polypeptide(L)'
;MEKILNAKVLNKEISDFHFKVHDSNEVKQIIRLGDRGTSLDLSSEFHQLIVQAKSQSYLTFEFQNNHYAYRAIPFGTKHSPIFFATAMEPIMQQIRTKTEIRIISYVDDILLFHQNKDSLRNMTQKVIETLKYFGFIMNTEKIETEPNQIIIFLGQEWNLANATVKTKPKKRQLLLHDLYNMRRGIKTGTEITVKQTAKLIGKLNYLGLQFQEASLFLNIMDLQKAQAAGLRGWNTTKIMNKTVIPDIN
;
A
#
# COMPACT_ATOMS: atom_id res chain seq x y z
N MET A 1 19.92 3.06 -12.73
CA MET A 1 19.49 1.65 -12.77
C MET A 1 19.58 1.11 -11.35
N GLU A 2 18.45 0.84 -10.72
CA GLU A 2 18.37 0.37 -9.34
C GLU A 2 18.61 -1.14 -9.29
N LYS A 3 19.50 -1.63 -8.42
CA LYS A 3 19.83 -3.07 -8.32
C LYS A 3 18.86 -3.75 -7.36
N ILE A 4 18.07 -4.70 -7.86
CA ILE A 4 17.08 -5.44 -7.06
C ILE A 4 17.61 -6.84 -6.76
N LEU A 5 17.63 -7.22 -5.47
CA LEU A 5 17.96 -8.58 -5.07
C LEU A 5 16.81 -9.54 -5.41
N ASN A 6 17.10 -10.63 -6.11
CA ASN A 6 16.12 -11.70 -6.31
C ASN A 6 15.96 -12.53 -5.02
N ALA A 7 15.18 -12.01 -4.07
CA ALA A 7 14.97 -12.63 -2.77
C ALA A 7 13.88 -13.73 -2.76
N LYS A 8 13.52 -14.32 -3.91
CA LYS A 8 12.42 -15.33 -3.98
C LYS A 8 12.64 -16.54 -3.10
N VAL A 9 13.87 -17.07 -3.07
CA VAL A 9 14.23 -18.23 -2.23
C VAL A 9 14.21 -17.81 -0.76
N LEU A 10 14.91 -16.72 -0.44
CA LEU A 10 14.97 -16.15 0.91
C LEU A 10 13.58 -15.88 1.50
N ASN A 11 12.65 -15.31 0.72
CA ASN A 11 11.30 -14.99 1.17
C ASN A 11 10.46 -16.23 1.55
N LYS A 12 10.80 -17.42 1.06
CA LYS A 12 10.15 -18.68 1.45
C LYS A 12 10.66 -19.21 2.79
N GLU A 13 11.93 -19.00 3.08
CA GLU A 13 12.61 -19.51 4.29
C GLU A 13 12.43 -18.60 5.50
N ILE A 14 12.24 -17.30 5.27
CA ILE A 14 11.96 -16.35 6.33
C ILE A 14 10.57 -16.66 6.94
N SER A 15 10.44 -16.61 8.26
CA SER A 15 9.14 -16.76 8.95
C SER A 15 8.17 -15.64 8.57
N ASP A 16 6.88 -15.96 8.46
CA ASP A 16 5.87 -14.91 8.29
C ASP A 16 5.76 -14.05 9.55
N PHE A 17 5.71 -12.74 9.35
CA PHE A 17 5.56 -11.75 10.41
C PHE A 17 4.29 -10.94 10.16
N HIS A 18 3.35 -10.98 11.11
CA HIS A 18 2.13 -10.19 10.99
C HIS A 18 2.43 -8.73 11.36
N PHE A 19 2.33 -7.85 10.37
CA PHE A 19 2.47 -6.40 10.55
C PHE A 19 1.32 -5.70 9.85
N LYS A 20 0.58 -4.87 10.60
CA LYS A 20 -0.48 -4.03 10.03
C LYS A 20 0.15 -2.73 9.56
N VAL A 21 0.34 -2.59 8.25
CA VAL A 21 0.67 -1.28 7.65
C VAL A 21 -0.61 -0.43 7.66
N HIS A 22 -0.47 0.87 7.90
CA HIS A 22 -1.56 1.83 7.71
C HIS A 22 -2.17 1.65 6.31
N ASP A 23 -3.50 1.69 6.17
CA ASP A 23 -4.17 1.48 4.88
C ASP A 23 -5.02 2.71 4.49
N SER A 24 -5.56 2.71 3.26
CA SER A 24 -6.44 3.78 2.80
C SER A 24 -7.69 3.96 3.68
N ASN A 25 -8.13 2.96 4.44
CA ASN A 25 -9.30 3.11 5.32
C ASN A 25 -8.96 4.03 6.50
N GLU A 26 -7.76 3.91 7.04
CA GLU A 26 -7.28 4.78 8.12
C GLU A 26 -7.14 6.24 7.63
N VAL A 27 -6.76 6.44 6.37
CA VAL A 27 -6.82 7.76 5.72
C VAL A 27 -8.21 8.37 5.83
N LYS A 28 -9.25 7.62 5.46
CA LYS A 28 -10.64 8.10 5.54
C LYS A 28 -11.09 8.39 6.97
N GLN A 29 -10.58 7.68 7.97
CA GLN A 29 -10.96 7.86 9.38
C GLN A 29 -10.33 9.11 10.01
N ILE A 30 -9.14 9.51 9.54
CA ILE A 30 -8.35 10.61 10.13
C ILE A 30 -8.66 11.96 9.47
N ILE A 31 -9.06 11.95 8.20
CA ILE A 31 -9.47 13.17 7.46
C ILE A 31 -10.69 13.81 8.14
N ARG A 32 -10.62 15.13 8.32
CA ARG A 32 -11.74 15.98 8.72
C ARG A 32 -12.17 16.83 7.53
N LEU A 33 -13.46 17.15 7.45
CA LEU A 33 -14.00 18.02 6.42
C LEU A 33 -13.29 19.39 6.45
N GLY A 34 -12.92 19.87 5.27
CA GLY A 34 -12.21 21.15 5.11
C GLY A 34 -10.70 21.07 5.32
N ASP A 35 -10.13 19.88 5.57
CA ASP A 35 -8.69 19.72 5.73
C ASP A 35 -7.90 20.20 4.51
N ARG A 36 -6.71 20.72 4.81
CA ARG A 36 -5.61 20.84 3.86
C ARG A 36 -4.65 19.69 4.14
N GLY A 37 -3.93 19.25 3.11
CA GLY A 37 -2.88 18.28 3.30
C GLY A 37 -1.68 18.51 2.41
N THR A 38 -0.59 17.82 2.76
CA THR A 38 0.68 17.82 2.05
C THR A 38 1.20 16.39 2.02
N SER A 39 1.51 15.90 0.83
CA SER A 39 2.21 14.62 0.64
C SER A 39 3.71 14.84 0.61
N LEU A 40 4.42 13.94 1.27
CA LEU A 40 5.86 13.87 1.37
C LEU A 40 6.28 12.47 0.88
N ASP A 41 7.18 12.42 -0.09
CA ASP A 41 7.76 11.18 -0.62
C ASP A 41 9.21 11.12 -0.13
N LEU A 42 9.53 10.09 0.67
CA LEU A 42 10.91 9.77 1.02
C LEU A 42 11.61 9.19 -0.21
N SER A 43 12.90 9.48 -0.41
CA SER A 43 13.66 8.69 -1.38
C SER A 43 13.68 7.26 -0.85
N SER A 44 13.20 6.32 -1.66
CA SER A 44 12.84 4.96 -1.25
C SER A 44 14.03 4.08 -0.88
N GLU A 45 15.21 4.64 -0.64
CA GLU A 45 16.43 3.90 -0.35
C GLU A 45 16.37 3.28 1.06
N PHE A 46 15.83 2.07 1.16
CA PHE A 46 15.90 1.21 2.36
C PHE A 46 17.34 0.96 2.85
N HIS A 47 18.35 1.41 2.09
CA HIS A 47 19.76 1.46 2.46
C HIS A 47 20.05 2.24 3.75
N GLN A 48 19.09 3.01 4.25
CA GLN A 48 19.20 3.73 5.53
C GLN A 48 19.11 2.78 6.74
N LEU A 49 18.54 1.59 6.59
CA LEU A 49 18.39 0.62 7.68
C LEU A 49 19.51 -0.42 7.65
N ILE A 50 20.46 -0.27 8.57
CA ILE A 50 21.60 -1.18 8.70
C ILE A 50 21.16 -2.54 9.26
N VAL A 51 21.58 -3.60 8.58
CA VAL A 51 21.33 -4.98 9.00
C VAL A 51 22.37 -5.38 10.03
N GLN A 52 21.93 -5.98 11.14
CA GLN A 52 22.83 -6.51 12.16
C GLN A 52 23.83 -7.48 11.54
N ALA A 53 25.11 -7.39 11.91
CA ALA A 53 26.20 -8.18 11.32
C ALA A 53 25.89 -9.69 11.23
N LYS A 54 25.28 -10.27 12.28
CA LYS A 54 24.89 -11.68 12.32
C LYS A 54 23.85 -12.10 11.26
N SER A 55 23.09 -11.15 10.74
CA SER A 55 22.02 -11.38 9.76
C SER A 55 22.45 -11.05 8.32
N GLN A 56 23.62 -10.43 8.12
CA GLN A 56 24.11 -10.04 6.79
C GLN A 56 24.48 -11.26 5.93
N SER A 57 24.86 -12.38 6.56
CA SER A 57 25.14 -13.66 5.88
C SER A 57 23.93 -14.22 5.12
N TYR A 58 22.71 -13.89 5.52
CA TYR A 58 21.49 -14.28 4.80
C TYR A 58 21.20 -13.39 3.59
N LEU A 59 21.92 -12.26 3.47
CA LEU A 59 21.78 -11.28 2.41
C LEU A 59 23.01 -11.25 1.49
N THR A 60 23.68 -12.39 1.35
CA THR A 60 24.82 -12.53 0.45
C THR A 60 24.38 -12.75 -0.99
N PHE A 61 25.13 -12.18 -1.92
CA PHE A 61 24.99 -12.43 -3.35
C PHE A 61 26.38 -12.57 -4.00
N GLU A 62 26.41 -13.24 -5.15
CA GLU A 62 27.62 -13.39 -5.94
C GLU A 62 27.61 -12.41 -7.13
N PHE A 63 28.73 -11.76 -7.38
CA PHE A 63 28.93 -10.94 -8.57
C PHE A 63 30.39 -11.07 -9.03
N GLN A 64 30.59 -11.41 -10.31
CA GLN A 64 31.94 -11.59 -10.89
C GLN A 64 32.83 -12.52 -10.04
N ASN A 65 32.30 -13.68 -9.64
CA ASN A 65 32.97 -14.68 -8.80
C ASN A 65 33.41 -14.18 -7.41
N ASN A 66 32.86 -13.05 -6.95
CA ASN A 66 33.09 -12.52 -5.61
C ASN A 66 31.77 -12.54 -4.82
N HIS A 67 31.87 -12.86 -3.53
CA HIS A 67 30.74 -12.82 -2.61
C HIS A 67 30.66 -11.47 -1.92
N TYR A 68 29.47 -10.87 -1.94
CA TYR A 68 29.15 -9.63 -1.28
C TYR A 68 27.97 -9.83 -0.35
N ALA A 69 27.90 -9.06 0.74
CA ALA A 69 26.75 -9.03 1.63
C ALA A 69 26.16 -7.63 1.68
N TYR A 70 24.83 -7.54 1.67
CA TYR A 70 24.17 -6.27 1.91
C TYR A 70 24.37 -5.82 3.36
N ARG A 71 24.91 -4.61 3.55
CA ARG A 71 25.06 -3.98 4.87
C ARG A 71 23.75 -3.34 5.37
N ALA A 72 22.87 -2.99 4.45
CA ALA A 72 21.58 -2.39 4.72
C ALA A 72 20.47 -3.20 4.05
N ILE A 73 19.22 -3.03 4.48
CA ILE A 73 18.10 -3.82 4.00
C ILE A 73 17.95 -3.65 2.48
N PRO A 74 18.09 -4.73 1.68
CA PRO A 74 17.92 -4.62 0.24
C PRO A 74 16.43 -4.56 -0.13
N PHE A 75 16.14 -4.02 -1.31
CA PHE A 75 14.84 -4.17 -1.92
C PHE A 75 14.54 -5.64 -2.27
N GLY A 76 13.26 -6.00 -2.25
CA GLY A 76 12.77 -7.30 -2.68
C GLY A 76 12.60 -8.33 -1.56
N THR A 77 13.10 -8.07 -0.35
CA THR A 77 12.79 -8.94 0.81
C THR A 77 11.37 -8.66 1.30
N LYS A 78 10.66 -9.71 1.74
CA LYS A 78 9.29 -9.57 2.24
C LYS A 78 9.18 -8.74 3.52
N HIS A 79 10.27 -8.59 4.27
CA HIS A 79 10.30 -7.83 5.52
C HIS A 79 10.80 -6.39 5.35
N SER A 80 11.35 -6.00 4.18
CA SER A 80 11.89 -4.63 4.01
C SER A 80 10.87 -3.54 4.35
N PRO A 81 9.60 -3.59 3.87
CA PRO A 81 8.60 -2.59 4.23
C PRO A 81 8.23 -2.60 5.72
N ILE A 82 8.23 -3.78 6.35
CA ILE A 82 7.88 -3.97 7.76
C ILE A 82 8.94 -3.32 8.65
N PHE A 83 10.21 -3.60 8.38
CA PHE A 83 11.32 -3.02 9.13
C PHE A 83 11.37 -1.51 8.97
N PHE A 84 11.07 -1.00 7.78
CA PHE A 84 10.97 0.44 7.54
C PHE A 84 9.83 1.07 8.33
N ALA A 85 8.62 0.55 8.23
CA ALA A 85 7.48 1.05 9.00
C ALA A 85 7.75 0.99 10.52
N THR A 86 8.38 -0.09 11.00
CA THR A 86 8.76 -0.23 12.42
C THR A 86 9.78 0.81 12.87
N ALA A 87 10.79 1.10 12.05
CA ALA A 87 11.79 2.12 12.34
C ALA A 87 11.21 3.55 12.28
N MET A 88 10.23 3.77 11.41
CA MET A 88 9.56 5.06 11.23
C MET A 88 8.57 5.39 12.34
N GLU A 89 7.92 4.39 12.94
CA GLU A 89 6.88 4.60 13.95
C GLU A 89 7.29 5.48 15.14
N PRO A 90 8.44 5.28 15.82
CA PRO A 90 8.84 6.16 16.92
C PRO A 90 9.11 7.60 16.46
N ILE A 91 9.58 7.80 15.23
CA ILE A 91 9.80 9.13 14.65
C ILE A 91 8.45 9.81 14.42
N MET A 92 7.48 9.08 13.84
CA MET A 92 6.12 9.55 13.63
C MET A 92 5.43 9.90 14.95
N GLN A 93 5.59 9.08 15.99
CA GLN A 93 5.09 9.39 17.33
C GLN A 93 5.73 10.66 17.91
N GLN A 94 7.04 10.83 17.77
CA GLN A 94 7.70 12.05 18.22
C GLN A 94 7.16 13.29 17.52
N ILE A 95 6.92 13.22 16.21
CA ILE A 95 6.33 14.33 15.46
C ILE A 95 4.90 14.61 15.96
N ARG A 96 4.06 13.57 16.08
CA ARG A 96 2.67 13.69 16.57
C ARG A 96 2.57 14.26 18.00
N THR A 97 3.57 14.02 18.85
CA THR A 97 3.60 14.58 20.22
C THR A 97 4.09 16.02 20.27
N LYS A 98 4.97 16.43 19.34
CA LYS A 98 5.55 17.78 19.28
C LYS A 98 4.74 18.77 18.44
N THR A 99 3.76 18.29 17.68
CA THR A 99 2.98 19.09 16.73
C THR A 99 1.51 18.69 16.79
N GLU A 100 0.61 19.59 16.41
CA GLU A 100 -0.83 19.32 16.34
C GLU A 100 -1.26 18.70 14.99
N ILE A 101 -0.29 18.26 14.19
CA ILE A 101 -0.52 17.77 12.84
C ILE A 101 -1.02 16.32 12.86
N ARG A 102 -1.96 15.99 11.98
CA ARG A 102 -2.35 14.60 11.76
C ARG A 102 -1.45 14.01 10.68
N ILE A 103 -0.92 12.82 10.94
CA ILE A 103 0.06 12.17 10.08
C ILE A 103 -0.33 10.72 9.81
N ILE A 104 -0.27 10.37 8.53
CA ILE A 104 -0.32 8.99 8.05
C ILE A 104 0.99 8.70 7.35
N SER A 105 1.61 7.58 7.68
CA SER A 105 2.82 7.10 7.01
C SER A 105 2.54 5.73 6.44
N TYR A 106 2.88 5.53 5.18
CA TYR A 106 2.85 4.26 4.47
C TYR A 106 4.23 4.03 3.88
N VAL A 107 5.09 3.33 4.62
CA VAL A 107 6.48 3.12 4.21
C VAL A 107 7.14 4.47 3.87
N ASP A 108 7.46 4.71 2.59
CA ASP A 108 8.09 5.90 2.03
C ASP A 108 7.14 7.07 1.76
N ASP A 109 5.83 6.82 1.69
CA ASP A 109 4.81 7.84 1.47
C ASP A 109 4.28 8.39 2.82
N ILE A 110 4.40 9.69 3.05
CA ILE A 110 3.88 10.36 4.26
C ILE A 110 2.84 11.41 3.85
N LEU A 111 1.69 11.41 4.53
CA LEU A 111 0.62 12.38 4.33
C LEU A 111 0.33 13.13 5.62
N LEU A 112 0.37 14.46 5.51
CA LEU A 112 0.15 15.39 6.61
C LEU A 112 -1.18 16.11 6.42
N PHE A 113 -1.92 16.34 7.50
CA PHE A 113 -3.20 17.06 7.48
C PHE A 113 -3.33 18.08 8.60
N HIS A 114 -3.94 19.21 8.26
CA HIS A 114 -4.33 20.24 9.22
C HIS A 114 -5.42 21.15 8.60
N GLN A 115 -6.27 21.78 9.43
CA GLN A 115 -7.33 22.66 8.92
C GLN A 115 -6.79 24.04 8.51
N ASN A 116 -5.80 24.57 9.23
CA ASN A 116 -5.14 25.82 8.88
C ASN A 116 -3.99 25.58 7.90
N LYS A 117 -4.03 26.25 6.74
CA LYS A 117 -3.04 26.14 5.65
C LYS A 117 -1.64 26.61 6.07
N ASP A 118 -1.54 27.76 6.74
CA ASP A 118 -0.25 28.34 7.11
C ASP A 118 0.43 27.55 8.23
N SER A 119 -0.35 27.09 9.22
CA SER A 119 0.12 26.16 10.25
C SER A 119 0.63 24.87 9.61
N LEU A 120 -0.09 24.32 8.62
CA LEU A 120 0.33 23.12 7.91
C LEU A 120 1.68 23.34 7.22
N ARG A 121 1.83 24.43 6.46
CA ARG A 121 3.10 24.77 5.79
C ARG A 121 4.27 24.82 6.79
N ASN A 122 4.08 25.50 7.91
CA ASN A 122 5.11 25.64 8.95
C ASN A 122 5.44 24.30 9.62
N MET A 123 4.43 23.49 9.94
CA MET A 123 4.66 22.17 10.54
C MET A 123 5.30 21.21 9.55
N THR A 124 4.92 21.24 8.26
CA THR A 124 5.55 20.44 7.20
C THR A 124 7.06 20.67 7.16
N GLN A 125 7.52 21.92 7.26
CA GLN A 125 8.97 22.20 7.31
C GLN A 125 9.64 21.56 8.53
N LYS A 126 9.04 21.67 9.72
CA LYS A 126 9.54 21.00 10.94
C LYS A 126 9.58 19.48 10.80
N VAL A 127 8.58 18.89 10.13
CA VAL A 127 8.54 17.45 9.83
C VAL A 127 9.71 17.08 8.91
N ILE A 128 9.93 17.83 7.83
CA ILE A 128 11.04 17.60 6.89
C ILE A 128 12.39 17.72 7.61
N GLU A 129 12.58 18.73 8.45
CA GLU A 129 13.79 18.91 9.26
C GLU A 129 14.01 17.74 10.22
N THR A 130 12.95 17.27 10.88
CA THR A 130 13.02 16.11 11.78
C THR A 130 13.41 14.84 11.01
N LEU A 131 12.81 14.60 9.85
CA LEU A 131 13.14 13.46 8.99
C LEU A 131 14.60 13.51 8.52
N LYS A 132 15.08 14.68 8.08
CA LYS A 132 16.49 14.90 7.70
C LYS A 132 17.44 14.67 8.88
N TYR A 133 17.07 15.11 10.08
CA TYR A 133 17.86 14.87 11.30
C TYR A 133 18.04 13.37 11.58
N PHE A 134 17.02 12.55 11.30
CA PHE A 134 17.11 11.09 11.41
C PHE A 134 17.79 10.41 10.20
N GLY A 135 18.31 11.18 9.24
CA GLY A 135 19.04 10.66 8.08
C GLY A 135 18.15 10.29 6.88
N PHE A 136 16.86 10.62 6.91
CA PHE A 136 15.98 10.40 5.76
C PHE A 136 16.18 11.48 4.69
N ILE A 137 16.20 11.03 3.44
CA ILE A 137 16.32 11.89 2.28
C ILE A 137 14.91 12.07 1.68
N MET A 138 14.56 13.30 1.37
CA MET A 138 13.29 13.64 0.75
C MET A 138 13.42 13.61 -0.78
N ASN A 139 12.40 13.12 -1.47
CA ASN A 139 12.29 13.25 -2.91
C ASN A 139 11.72 14.64 -3.27
N THR A 140 12.61 15.62 -3.44
CA THR A 140 12.23 17.02 -3.67
C THR A 140 11.40 17.25 -4.92
N GLU A 141 11.47 16.34 -5.91
CA GLU A 141 10.67 16.44 -7.14
C GLU A 141 9.19 16.05 -6.92
N LYS A 142 8.90 15.27 -5.87
CA LYS A 142 7.56 14.78 -5.57
C LYS A 142 6.91 15.41 -4.34
N ILE A 143 7.61 16.31 -3.65
CA ILE A 143 7.04 17.01 -2.49
C ILE A 143 6.08 18.09 -2.98
N GLU A 144 4.81 17.98 -2.61
CA GLU A 144 3.85 19.08 -2.76
C GLU A 144 4.07 20.09 -1.61
N THR A 145 4.90 21.11 -1.84
CA THR A 145 5.23 22.11 -0.81
C THR A 145 4.05 22.99 -0.39
N GLU A 146 3.04 23.11 -1.26
CA GLU A 146 1.84 23.90 -1.00
C GLU A 146 0.68 23.03 -0.54
N PRO A 147 0.12 23.28 0.66
CA PRO A 147 -1.00 22.47 1.13
C PRO A 147 -2.25 22.64 0.27
N ASN A 148 -2.80 21.50 -0.15
CA ASN A 148 -3.94 21.42 -1.07
C ASN A 148 -5.13 20.68 -0.44
N GLN A 149 -6.30 20.83 -1.07
CA GLN A 149 -7.50 20.07 -0.72
C GLN A 149 -7.70 18.84 -1.61
N ILE A 150 -6.95 18.73 -2.70
CA ILE A 150 -6.94 17.57 -3.60
C ILE A 150 -5.51 17.04 -3.59
N ILE A 151 -5.33 15.79 -3.18
CA ILE A 151 -4.00 15.19 -3.01
C ILE A 151 -4.00 13.78 -3.59
N ILE A 152 -2.90 13.40 -4.22
CA ILE A 152 -2.68 12.02 -4.65
C ILE A 152 -1.88 11.30 -3.57
N PHE A 153 -2.45 10.25 -2.99
CA PHE A 153 -1.80 9.41 -1.97
C PHE A 153 -2.18 7.94 -2.18
N LEU A 154 -1.20 7.03 -2.13
CA LEU A 154 -1.36 5.60 -2.41
C LEU A 154 -2.03 5.29 -3.77
N GLY A 155 -1.81 6.17 -4.74
CA GLY A 155 -2.38 6.08 -6.09
C GLY A 155 -3.87 6.39 -6.20
N GLN A 156 -4.46 6.98 -5.15
CA GLN A 156 -5.83 7.49 -5.09
C GLN A 156 -5.81 9.01 -4.98
N GLU A 157 -6.81 9.67 -5.57
CA GLU A 157 -7.04 11.11 -5.44
C GLU A 157 -8.01 11.34 -4.29
N TRP A 158 -7.56 12.07 -3.27
CA TRP A 158 -8.31 12.41 -2.08
C TRP A 158 -8.78 13.85 -2.17
N ASN A 159 -10.09 14.06 -2.09
CA ASN A 159 -10.68 15.37 -1.93
C ASN A 159 -11.01 15.57 -0.44
N LEU A 160 -10.19 16.38 0.22
CA LEU A 160 -10.22 16.68 1.64
C LEU A 160 -11.32 17.69 2.02
N ALA A 161 -11.83 18.47 1.05
CA ALA A 161 -12.95 19.37 1.31
C ALA A 161 -14.20 18.58 1.69
N ASN A 162 -14.46 17.47 0.97
CA ASN A 162 -15.65 16.65 1.12
C ASN A 162 -15.35 15.24 1.68
N ALA A 163 -14.11 14.96 2.08
CA ALA A 163 -13.63 13.64 2.53
C ALA A 163 -14.00 12.49 1.56
N THR A 164 -13.86 12.73 0.24
CA THR A 164 -14.13 11.73 -0.81
C THR A 164 -12.84 11.24 -1.44
N VAL A 165 -12.87 10.01 -1.96
CA VAL A 165 -11.72 9.40 -2.65
C VAL A 165 -12.13 8.95 -4.03
N LYS A 166 -11.26 9.21 -5.01
CA LYS A 166 -11.39 8.77 -6.40
C LYS A 166 -10.16 7.97 -6.79
N THR A 167 -10.34 7.01 -7.69
CA THR A 167 -9.21 6.31 -8.32
C THR A 167 -8.99 6.81 -9.74
N LYS A 168 -7.74 6.77 -10.20
CA LYS A 168 -7.37 7.05 -11.59
C LYS A 168 -8.31 6.33 -12.58
N PRO A 169 -8.87 7.03 -13.59
CA PRO A 169 -9.87 6.48 -14.51
C PRO A 169 -9.48 5.13 -15.15
N LYS A 170 -8.21 4.98 -15.53
CA LYS A 170 -7.67 3.74 -16.12
C LYS A 170 -7.81 2.52 -15.19
N LYS A 171 -7.53 2.67 -13.89
CA LYS A 171 -7.68 1.56 -12.92
C LYS A 171 -9.15 1.20 -12.72
N ARG A 172 -10.04 2.21 -12.69
CA ARG A 172 -11.50 2.00 -12.61
C ARG A 172 -12.02 1.25 -13.83
N GLN A 173 -11.63 1.65 -15.04
CA GLN A 173 -12.02 0.97 -16.29
C GLN A 173 -11.56 -0.49 -16.31
N LEU A 174 -10.32 -0.78 -15.89
CA LEU A 174 -9.82 -2.15 -15.79
C LEU A 174 -10.61 -3.00 -14.78
N LEU A 175 -11.05 -2.42 -13.66
CA LEU A 175 -11.94 -3.12 -12.72
C LEU A 175 -13.29 -3.43 -13.38
N LEU A 176 -13.92 -2.44 -14.02
CA LEU A 176 -15.22 -2.62 -14.69
C LEU A 176 -15.15 -3.68 -15.79
N HIS A 177 -14.07 -3.70 -16.56
CA HIS A 177 -13.82 -4.73 -17.57
C HIS A 177 -13.69 -6.13 -16.94
N ASP A 178 -12.92 -6.27 -15.85
CA ASP A 178 -12.78 -7.56 -15.17
C ASP A 178 -14.09 -8.03 -14.53
N LEU A 179 -14.89 -7.11 -13.97
CA LEU A 179 -16.24 -7.39 -13.46
C LEU A 179 -17.17 -7.86 -14.57
N TYR A 180 -17.14 -7.19 -15.73
CA TYR A 180 -17.91 -7.59 -16.91
C TYR A 180 -17.56 -9.01 -17.36
N ASN A 181 -16.27 -9.33 -17.47
CA ASN A 181 -15.82 -10.66 -17.87
C ASN A 181 -16.20 -11.74 -16.85
N MET A 182 -16.05 -11.45 -15.56
CA MET A 182 -16.47 -12.34 -14.48
C MET A 182 -17.98 -12.61 -14.55
N ARG A 183 -18.80 -11.57 -14.72
CA ARG A 183 -20.26 -11.68 -14.84
C ARG A 183 -20.67 -12.47 -16.08
N ARG A 184 -20.01 -12.23 -17.22
CA ARG A 184 -20.23 -13.00 -18.45
C ARG A 184 -19.94 -14.47 -18.20
N GLY A 185 -18.78 -14.81 -17.61
CA GLY A 185 -18.41 -16.18 -17.30
C GLY A 185 -19.40 -16.88 -16.36
N ILE A 186 -19.89 -16.18 -15.34
CA ILE A 186 -20.95 -16.68 -14.44
C ILE A 186 -22.24 -17.00 -15.21
N LYS A 187 -22.68 -16.08 -16.10
CA LYS A 187 -23.90 -16.27 -16.90
C LYS A 187 -23.79 -17.44 -17.88
N THR A 188 -22.63 -17.59 -18.52
CA THR A 188 -22.37 -18.64 -19.52
C THR A 188 -21.94 -19.98 -18.91
N GLY A 189 -21.82 -20.07 -17.58
CA GLY A 189 -21.33 -21.28 -16.91
C GLY A 189 -19.85 -21.59 -17.18
N THR A 190 -19.08 -20.59 -17.60
CA THR A 190 -17.66 -20.75 -17.91
C THR A 190 -16.86 -20.93 -16.64
N GLU A 191 -15.91 -21.86 -16.68
CA GLU A 191 -14.95 -22.11 -15.62
C GLU A 191 -13.99 -20.93 -15.44
N ILE A 192 -13.83 -20.47 -14.19
CA ILE A 192 -12.95 -19.34 -13.83
C ILE A 192 -11.92 -19.82 -12.84
N THR A 193 -10.66 -19.45 -13.03
CA THR A 193 -9.58 -19.85 -12.13
C THR A 193 -9.69 -19.16 -10.77
N VAL A 194 -9.32 -19.85 -9.70
CA VAL A 194 -9.27 -19.28 -8.35
C VAL A 194 -8.35 -18.06 -8.30
N LYS A 195 -7.25 -18.06 -9.08
CA LYS A 195 -6.36 -16.89 -9.26
C LYS A 195 -7.06 -15.68 -9.86
N GLN A 196 -7.91 -15.85 -10.89
CA GLN A 196 -8.68 -14.74 -11.46
C GLN A 196 -9.68 -14.16 -10.44
N THR A 197 -10.37 -15.01 -9.69
CA THR A 197 -11.26 -14.55 -8.61
C THR A 197 -10.48 -13.79 -7.53
N ALA A 198 -9.33 -14.33 -7.09
CA ALA A 198 -8.47 -13.66 -6.11
C ALA A 198 -7.97 -12.30 -6.58
N LYS A 199 -7.58 -12.21 -7.87
CA LYS A 199 -7.15 -10.94 -8.48
C LYS A 199 -8.27 -9.91 -8.49
N LEU A 200 -9.51 -10.32 -8.81
CA LEU A 200 -10.67 -9.44 -8.80
C LEU A 200 -11.00 -8.97 -7.37
N ILE A 201 -11.02 -9.88 -6.40
CA ILE A 201 -11.19 -9.55 -4.97
C ILE A 201 -10.16 -8.51 -4.53
N GLY A 202 -8.88 -8.71 -4.85
CA GLY A 202 -7.83 -7.75 -4.51
C GLY A 202 -8.06 -6.37 -5.13
N LYS A 203 -8.51 -6.30 -6.38
CA LYS A 203 -8.87 -5.02 -7.04
C LYS A 203 -10.08 -4.35 -6.40
N LEU A 204 -11.08 -5.13 -6.02
CA LEU A 204 -12.28 -4.64 -5.33
C LEU A 204 -11.95 -4.13 -3.93
N ASN A 205 -11.12 -4.84 -3.15
CA ASN A 205 -10.64 -4.39 -1.85
C ASN A 205 -9.91 -3.05 -1.95
N TYR A 206 -9.01 -2.89 -2.93
CA TYR A 206 -8.31 -1.62 -3.17
C TYR A 206 -9.26 -0.45 -3.49
N LEU A 207 -10.41 -0.75 -4.13
CA LEU A 207 -11.40 0.26 -4.53
C LEU A 207 -12.61 0.33 -3.61
N GLY A 208 -12.68 -0.48 -2.55
CA GLY A 208 -13.85 -0.65 -1.70
C GLY A 208 -14.32 0.65 -1.05
N LEU A 209 -13.40 1.58 -0.79
CA LEU A 209 -13.72 2.91 -0.28
C LEU A 209 -14.65 3.75 -1.17
N GLN A 210 -14.72 3.43 -2.46
CA GLN A 210 -15.61 4.07 -3.45
C GLN A 210 -16.94 3.33 -3.65
N PHE A 211 -17.07 2.10 -3.14
CA PHE A 211 -18.21 1.23 -3.41
C PHE A 211 -18.75 0.67 -2.09
N GLN A 212 -19.76 1.32 -1.49
CA GLN A 212 -20.36 0.87 -0.23
C GLN A 212 -20.84 -0.59 -0.28
N GLU A 213 -21.41 -1.00 -1.40
CA GLU A 213 -22.00 -2.33 -1.59
C GLU A 213 -20.97 -3.43 -1.93
N ALA A 214 -19.72 -3.07 -2.27
CA ALA A 214 -18.69 -4.03 -2.64
C ALA A 214 -18.38 -5.04 -1.53
N SER A 215 -18.54 -4.64 -0.26
CA SER A 215 -18.25 -5.45 0.93
C SER A 215 -19.09 -6.74 0.99
N LEU A 216 -20.37 -6.69 0.62
CA LEU A 216 -21.25 -7.85 0.62
C LEU A 216 -20.85 -8.86 -0.47
N PHE A 217 -20.47 -8.37 -1.66
CA PHE A 217 -20.03 -9.23 -2.77
C PHE A 217 -18.66 -9.85 -2.50
N LEU A 218 -17.77 -9.10 -1.88
CA LEU A 218 -16.44 -9.55 -1.49
C LEU A 218 -16.50 -10.78 -0.58
N ASN A 219 -17.36 -10.78 0.45
CA ASN A 219 -17.49 -11.89 1.37
C ASN A 219 -17.91 -13.20 0.68
N ILE A 220 -18.87 -13.13 -0.24
CA ILE A 220 -19.35 -14.30 -0.99
C ILE A 220 -18.26 -14.82 -1.94
N MET A 221 -17.57 -13.91 -2.65
CA MET A 221 -16.44 -14.28 -3.52
C MET A 221 -15.30 -14.91 -2.74
N ASP A 222 -14.96 -14.36 -1.56
CA ASP A 222 -13.87 -14.84 -0.73
C ASP A 222 -14.16 -16.22 -0.15
N LEU A 223 -15.38 -16.46 0.33
CA LEU A 223 -15.81 -17.77 0.82
C LEU A 223 -15.65 -18.84 -0.27
N GLN A 224 -16.21 -18.59 -1.45
CA GLN A 224 -16.12 -19.54 -2.57
C GLN A 224 -14.68 -19.71 -3.06
N LYS A 225 -13.86 -18.65 -3.00
CA LYS A 225 -12.43 -18.73 -3.36
C LYS A 225 -11.70 -19.62 -2.36
N ALA A 226 -11.91 -19.41 -1.06
CA ALA A 226 -11.27 -20.16 0.01
C ALA A 226 -11.61 -21.66 -0.06
N GLN A 227 -12.89 -22.00 -0.27
CA GLN A 227 -13.33 -23.39 -0.45
C GLN A 227 -12.63 -24.07 -1.64
N ALA A 228 -12.59 -23.41 -2.81
CA ALA A 228 -11.95 -23.99 -3.99
C ALA A 228 -10.43 -24.10 -3.85
N ALA A 229 -9.77 -23.08 -3.26
CA ALA A 229 -8.34 -23.09 -3.02
C ALA A 229 -7.92 -24.20 -2.05
N GLY A 230 -8.68 -24.39 -0.96
CA GLY A 230 -8.39 -25.40 0.05
C GLY A 230 -8.56 -26.84 -0.45
N LEU A 231 -9.49 -27.08 -1.38
CA LEU A 231 -9.75 -28.43 -1.90
C LEU A 231 -8.85 -28.83 -3.08
N ARG A 232 -8.51 -27.89 -3.98
CA ARG A 232 -7.91 -28.21 -5.29
C ARG A 232 -6.73 -27.29 -5.69
N GLY A 233 -6.30 -26.41 -4.80
CA GLY A 233 -5.16 -25.50 -5.02
C GLY A 233 -5.48 -24.28 -5.90
N TRP A 234 -4.52 -23.35 -6.01
CA TRP A 234 -4.73 -22.03 -6.64
C TRP A 234 -4.91 -22.03 -8.17
N ASN A 235 -4.45 -23.08 -8.86
CA ASN A 235 -4.58 -23.20 -10.31
C ASN A 235 -5.89 -23.84 -10.76
N THR A 236 -6.73 -24.30 -9.82
CA THR A 236 -8.01 -24.91 -10.16
C THR A 236 -8.97 -23.89 -10.75
N THR A 237 -9.85 -24.38 -11.62
CA THR A 237 -11.04 -23.69 -12.07
C THR A 237 -12.24 -24.01 -11.18
N LYS A 238 -13.21 -23.11 -11.15
CA LYS A 238 -14.54 -23.31 -10.55
C LYS A 238 -15.60 -22.56 -11.34
N ILE A 239 -16.83 -23.05 -11.27
CA ILE A 239 -18.00 -22.30 -11.69
C ILE A 239 -18.47 -21.48 -10.49
N MET A 240 -18.52 -20.16 -10.67
CA MET A 240 -18.97 -19.21 -9.66
C MET A 240 -20.51 -19.23 -9.57
N ASN A 241 -21.07 -19.13 -8.36
CA ASN A 241 -22.53 -19.12 -8.20
C ASN A 241 -23.15 -17.86 -8.86
N LYS A 242 -24.36 -17.98 -9.40
CA LYS A 242 -25.06 -16.93 -10.15
C LYS A 242 -25.42 -15.70 -9.30
N THR A 243 -25.45 -15.83 -7.98
CA THR A 243 -25.80 -14.75 -7.04
C THR A 243 -24.60 -13.91 -6.56
N VAL A 244 -23.39 -14.22 -7.01
CA VAL A 244 -22.15 -13.65 -6.42
C VAL A 244 -21.91 -12.19 -6.83
N ILE A 245 -22.42 -11.76 -7.98
CA ILE A 245 -22.36 -10.39 -8.46
C ILE A 245 -23.78 -10.02 -8.92
N PRO A 246 -24.62 -9.41 -8.08
CA PRO A 246 -25.88 -8.84 -8.55
C PRO A 246 -25.61 -7.62 -9.43
N ASP A 247 -26.65 -7.10 -10.03
CA ASP A 247 -26.57 -6.00 -10.99
C ASP A 247 -26.11 -4.71 -10.30
N ILE A 248 -24.79 -4.48 -10.29
CA ILE A 248 -24.20 -3.21 -9.89
C ILE A 248 -24.45 -2.23 -11.05
N ASN A 249 -25.37 -1.29 -10.86
CA ASN A 249 -25.56 -0.12 -11.73
C ASN A 249 -24.60 1.01 -11.30
#